data_AF-A0A5E8CLP7-F1
#
_entry.id   AF-A0A5E8CLP7-F1
#
_cell.length_a   1.000
_cell.length_b   1.000
_cell.length_c   1.000
_cell.angle_alpha   90.00
_cell.angle_beta   90.00
_cell.angle_gamma   90.00
#
_symmetry.space_group_name_H-M   'P 1'
#
loop_
_entity.id
_entity.type
_entity.pdbx_description
1 polymer ?
#
loop_
_entity_poly.entity_id
_entity_poly.type
_entity_poly.pdbx_seq_one_letter_code
_entity_poly.pdbx_strand_id
1 'polypeptide(L)'
;MNNFNEWKSKNPESWFSCVPGENGFLPKGSPLEKLPSEYQIINDLLDNMKINKPDGYLNSGTFSETVDNNLPLFDLEHITNVRLLATLHRDYCFLAAAYSLESCHLALMSSNQTNYGTAKDVLPPQLAVPMLCLAKKNKMFPWMDYAYGYGLNNAVLKEGQDPTLHSSYKTIRTFNGHDSEEGFINVHVAMVSQSGELLKYQQECLKAIANQDRESFNHNLSLHFQVLYSIVDTLQQMWKASQYKEYLSFRTFIMGQIGNERCYPDQNLKFNTGESVEVHAFRGETGAQDSIVPSVDSFLQLDYPVNKLTEYLIDLRKYRPADHQEYINFVKESSELLHFKDYVLQDSKSCINLLKNLNCLRMFRKKHWNLTKKYIIQNIKHPVATGGTPITTWLPNQLGATLEYMSLVVENVDISKLESNDLEFYNNIKVELSDHIQSIMDEVSSMQHEFSDQNHEDFLRR
;
A
#
# COMPACT_ATOMS: atom_id res chain seq x y z
N MET A 1 21.81 -10.95 -28.61
CA MET A 1 21.34 -9.70 -28.01
C MET A 1 19.88 -9.91 -27.67
N ASN A 2 19.54 -9.98 -26.38
CA ASN A 2 18.14 -10.01 -25.98
C ASN A 2 17.59 -8.61 -26.27
N ASN A 3 16.53 -8.52 -27.07
CA ASN A 3 15.87 -7.24 -27.37
C ASN A 3 15.13 -6.77 -26.11
N PHE A 4 15.85 -6.11 -25.20
CA PHE A 4 15.24 -5.39 -24.10
C PHE A 4 14.53 -4.15 -24.66
N ASN A 5 13.24 -4.03 -24.35
CA ASN A 5 12.45 -2.85 -24.67
C ASN A 5 12.23 -2.05 -23.40
N GLU A 6 12.54 -0.76 -23.46
CA GLU A 6 12.24 0.17 -22.38
C GLU A 6 10.72 0.23 -22.12
N TRP A 7 10.35 0.35 -20.84
CA TRP A 7 8.97 0.48 -20.42
C TRP A 7 8.34 1.74 -21.02
N LYS A 8 7.14 1.56 -21.55
CA LYS A 8 6.22 2.64 -21.88
C LYS A 8 4.87 2.30 -21.29
N SER A 9 4.24 3.30 -20.68
CA SER A 9 2.88 3.20 -20.15
C SER A 9 1.94 2.56 -21.18
N LYS A 10 1.17 1.56 -20.74
CA LYS A 10 0.10 0.95 -21.56
C LYS A 10 -1.21 1.75 -21.48
N ASN A 11 -1.32 2.67 -20.52
CA ASN A 11 -2.47 3.54 -20.31
C ASN A 11 -2.02 5.00 -20.05
N PRO A 12 -1.40 5.70 -21.02
CA PRO A 12 -0.75 7.00 -20.79
C PRO A 12 -1.70 8.13 -20.39
N GLU A 13 -2.99 7.98 -20.72
CA GLU A 13 -4.06 8.92 -20.35
C GLU A 13 -4.58 8.69 -18.92
N SER A 14 -4.22 7.58 -18.27
CA SER A 14 -4.63 7.30 -16.89
C SER A 14 -4.05 8.32 -15.92
N TRP A 15 -4.82 8.68 -14.89
CA TRP A 15 -4.34 9.56 -13.80
C TRP A 15 -3.14 8.96 -13.07
N PHE A 16 -3.11 7.63 -12.97
CA PHE A 16 -2.03 6.82 -12.39
C PHE A 16 -1.24 6.07 -13.49
N SER A 17 -1.01 6.72 -14.62
CA SER A 17 -0.06 6.23 -15.62
C SER A 17 1.35 6.17 -15.01
N CYS A 18 2.05 5.06 -15.21
CA CYS A 18 3.34 4.81 -14.57
C CYS A 18 4.50 5.29 -15.44
N VAL A 19 5.24 6.30 -14.97
CA VAL A 19 6.38 6.89 -15.70
C VAL A 19 7.65 6.84 -14.83
N PRO A 20 8.60 5.94 -15.13
CA PRO A 20 9.92 5.90 -14.49
C PRO A 20 10.68 7.22 -14.66
N GLY A 21 11.33 7.68 -13.59
CA GLY A 21 12.07 8.95 -13.53
C GLY A 21 11.21 10.19 -13.31
N GLU A 22 9.88 10.05 -13.36
CA GLU A 22 8.92 11.13 -13.11
C GLU A 22 8.03 10.79 -11.91
N ASN A 23 6.73 10.55 -12.11
CA ASN A 23 5.78 10.30 -11.04
C ASN A 23 5.85 8.87 -10.47
N GLY A 24 6.45 7.91 -11.19
CA GLY A 24 6.48 6.50 -10.76
C GLY A 24 5.07 5.96 -10.54
N PHE A 25 4.72 5.68 -9.29
CA PHE A 25 3.39 5.22 -8.85
C PHE A 25 2.51 6.32 -8.23
N LEU A 26 2.99 7.56 -8.10
CA LEU A 26 2.12 8.69 -7.77
C LEU A 26 1.26 9.08 -8.98
N PRO A 27 0.17 9.86 -8.79
CA PRO A 27 -0.55 10.42 -9.92
C PRO A 27 0.33 11.34 -10.78
N LYS A 28 -0.01 11.46 -12.08
CA LYS A 28 0.70 12.33 -13.04
C LYS A 28 0.70 13.82 -12.68
N GLY A 29 -0.16 14.24 -11.75
CA GLY A 29 -0.23 15.62 -11.30
C GLY A 29 -0.75 15.73 -9.88
N SER A 30 -0.84 16.96 -9.40
CA SER A 30 -1.39 17.24 -8.07
C SER A 30 -2.89 16.91 -8.03
N PRO A 31 -3.41 16.20 -7.01
CA PRO A 31 -4.85 16.04 -6.81
C PRO A 31 -5.56 17.39 -6.64
N LEU A 32 -6.89 17.43 -6.81
CA LEU A 32 -7.66 18.62 -6.43
C LEU A 32 -7.92 18.60 -4.92
N GLU A 33 -7.61 19.71 -4.25
CA GLU A 33 -7.92 19.89 -2.82
C GLU A 33 -9.42 20.09 -2.58
N LYS A 34 -10.13 20.68 -3.54
CA LYS A 34 -11.58 20.87 -3.50
C LYS A 34 -12.20 20.52 -4.83
N LEU A 35 -13.39 19.92 -4.78
CA LEU A 35 -14.21 19.75 -5.97
C LEU A 35 -14.73 21.10 -6.48
N PRO A 36 -15.01 21.23 -7.79
CA PRO A 36 -15.67 22.40 -8.36
C PRO A 36 -16.98 22.76 -7.66
N SER A 37 -17.42 24.02 -7.81
CA SER A 37 -18.59 24.58 -7.12
C SER A 37 -19.88 23.81 -7.35
N GLU A 38 -20.01 23.11 -8.49
CA GLU A 38 -21.17 22.26 -8.78
C GLU A 38 -21.31 21.07 -7.79
N TYR A 39 -20.21 20.63 -7.18
CA TYR A 39 -20.19 19.58 -6.15
C TYR A 39 -19.90 20.13 -4.75
N GLN A 40 -20.21 21.41 -4.49
CA GLN A 40 -19.86 22.07 -3.22
C GLN A 40 -20.38 21.32 -2.00
N ILE A 41 -21.60 20.75 -2.08
CA ILE A 41 -22.17 19.94 -1.00
C ILE A 41 -21.28 18.76 -0.59
N ILE A 42 -20.55 18.13 -1.53
CA ILE A 42 -19.62 17.05 -1.23
C ILE A 42 -18.43 17.58 -0.42
N ASN A 43 -17.88 18.75 -0.80
CA ASN A 43 -16.83 19.39 -0.01
C ASN A 43 -17.32 19.68 1.42
N ASP A 44 -18.54 20.22 1.55
CA ASP A 44 -19.10 20.60 2.85
C ASP A 44 -19.35 19.37 3.76
N LEU A 45 -19.87 18.27 3.19
CA LEU A 45 -20.07 17.02 3.93
C LEU A 45 -18.74 16.46 4.44
N LEU A 46 -17.73 16.38 3.58
CA LEU A 46 -16.42 15.84 3.93
C LEU A 46 -15.65 16.73 4.91
N ASP A 47 -15.77 18.06 4.79
CA ASP A 47 -15.14 18.99 5.70
C ASP A 47 -15.79 18.93 7.10
N ASN A 48 -17.10 18.68 7.18
CA ASN A 48 -17.88 18.67 8.42
C ASN A 48 -18.10 17.27 9.04
N MET A 49 -17.71 16.17 8.38
CA MET A 49 -17.86 14.85 8.99
C MET A 49 -16.88 14.55 10.13
N LYS A 50 -15.78 15.30 10.24
CA LYS A 50 -14.60 14.94 11.04
C LYS A 50 -14.90 14.71 12.53
N ILE A 51 -14.34 13.64 13.10
CA ILE A 51 -14.56 13.27 14.52
C ILE A 51 -14.02 14.30 15.51
N ASN A 52 -12.90 14.96 15.21
CA ASN A 52 -12.30 15.96 16.09
C ASN A 52 -13.13 17.24 16.24
N LYS A 53 -14.18 17.43 15.43
CA LYS A 53 -15.10 18.54 15.53
C LYS A 53 -16.22 18.19 16.52
N PRO A 54 -16.52 19.05 17.52
CA PRO A 54 -17.63 18.81 18.45
C PRO A 54 -18.97 18.60 17.74
N ASP A 55 -19.22 19.37 16.68
CA ASP A 55 -20.38 19.30 15.79
C ASP A 55 -20.16 18.43 14.54
N GLY A 56 -19.05 17.68 14.50
CA GLY A 56 -18.72 16.80 13.40
C GLY A 56 -19.74 15.68 13.23
N TYR A 57 -20.10 15.36 11.99
CA TYR A 57 -21.16 14.38 11.75
C TYR A 57 -20.80 12.97 12.24
N LEU A 58 -19.56 12.50 12.08
CA LEU A 58 -19.12 11.20 12.61
C LEU A 58 -18.97 11.21 14.14
N ASN A 59 -18.68 12.37 14.74
CA ASN A 59 -18.65 12.51 16.19
C ASN A 59 -20.06 12.40 16.80
N SER A 60 -21.05 13.03 16.13
CA SER A 60 -22.44 13.04 16.57
C SER A 60 -23.26 11.83 16.10
N GLY A 61 -22.74 11.02 15.17
CA GLY A 61 -23.44 9.87 14.60
C GLY A 61 -24.59 10.26 13.67
N THR A 62 -24.45 11.39 12.97
CA THR A 62 -25.49 11.99 12.11
C THR A 62 -25.10 12.01 10.63
N PHE A 63 -23.93 11.47 10.26
CA PHE A 63 -23.40 11.56 8.90
C PHE A 63 -24.30 10.84 7.89
N SER A 64 -24.72 9.62 8.19
CA SER A 64 -25.55 8.87 7.26
C SER A 64 -26.92 9.52 7.02
N GLU A 65 -27.57 10.03 8.06
CA GLU A 65 -28.81 10.83 7.93
C GLU A 65 -28.57 12.13 7.14
N THR A 66 -27.43 12.79 7.36
CA THR A 66 -27.08 14.01 6.64
C THR A 66 -26.90 13.75 5.15
N VAL A 67 -26.29 12.62 4.77
CA VAL A 67 -26.18 12.19 3.37
C VAL A 67 -27.55 11.86 2.78
N ASP A 68 -28.40 11.16 3.52
CA ASP A 68 -29.75 10.80 3.06
C ASP A 68 -30.61 12.04 2.77
N ASN A 69 -30.47 13.10 3.58
CA ASN A 69 -31.28 14.31 3.47
C ASN A 69 -30.71 15.37 2.52
N ASN A 70 -29.39 15.44 2.35
CA ASN A 70 -28.74 16.61 1.71
C ASN A 70 -27.90 16.30 0.48
N LEU A 71 -27.41 15.08 0.27
CA LEU A 71 -26.58 14.76 -0.90
C LEU A 71 -27.49 14.45 -2.11
N PRO A 72 -27.51 15.30 -3.16
CA PRO A 72 -28.27 14.98 -4.36
C PRO A 72 -27.58 13.86 -5.16
N LEU A 73 -28.36 13.18 -6.00
CA LEU A 73 -27.82 12.28 -7.01
C LEU A 73 -27.16 13.09 -8.13
N PHE A 74 -25.84 12.97 -8.27
CA PHE A 74 -25.07 13.58 -9.36
C PHE A 74 -24.91 12.63 -10.55
N ASP A 75 -25.14 13.15 -11.76
CA ASP A 75 -24.77 12.46 -13.00
C ASP A 75 -23.32 12.80 -13.37
N LEU A 76 -22.45 11.79 -13.37
CA LEU A 76 -21.01 11.93 -13.65
C LEU A 76 -20.62 11.36 -15.02
N GLU A 77 -21.57 10.91 -15.85
CA GLU A 77 -21.30 10.23 -17.12
C GLU A 77 -20.64 11.17 -18.15
N HIS A 78 -20.89 12.47 -18.06
CA HIS A 78 -20.30 13.48 -18.95
C HIS A 78 -18.83 13.81 -18.61
N ILE A 79 -18.33 13.46 -17.42
CA ILE A 79 -16.99 13.86 -16.98
C ILE A 79 -15.91 13.01 -17.66
N THR A 80 -14.98 13.67 -18.34
CA THR A 80 -13.83 13.03 -19.01
C THR A 80 -12.47 13.45 -18.44
N ASN A 81 -12.43 14.55 -17.68
CA ASN A 81 -11.20 15.03 -17.06
C ASN A 81 -10.71 14.04 -15.99
N VAL A 82 -9.57 13.39 -16.23
CA VAL A 82 -9.05 12.31 -15.38
C VAL A 82 -8.69 12.76 -13.96
N ARG A 83 -8.26 14.02 -13.78
CA ARG A 83 -7.98 14.60 -12.46
C ARG A 83 -9.26 14.78 -11.66
N LEU A 84 -10.32 15.29 -12.30
CA LEU A 84 -11.63 15.43 -11.66
C LEU A 84 -12.26 14.06 -11.37
N LEU A 85 -12.19 13.10 -12.30
CA LEU A 85 -12.66 11.72 -12.08
C LEU A 85 -11.97 11.07 -10.89
N ALA A 86 -10.65 11.20 -10.78
CA ALA A 86 -9.91 10.65 -9.65
C ALA A 86 -10.28 11.34 -8.34
N THR A 87 -10.46 12.66 -8.35
CA THR A 87 -10.87 13.45 -7.17
C THR A 87 -12.27 13.07 -6.70
N LEU A 88 -13.23 12.94 -7.62
CA LEU A 88 -14.58 12.47 -7.31
C LEU A 88 -14.56 11.04 -6.78
N HIS A 89 -13.75 10.15 -7.38
CA HIS A 89 -13.58 8.78 -6.87
C HIS A 89 -13.11 8.80 -5.41
N ARG A 90 -12.05 9.55 -5.10
CA ARG A 90 -11.57 9.72 -3.72
C ARG A 90 -12.68 10.15 -2.79
N ASP A 91 -13.33 11.26 -3.11
CA ASP A 91 -14.32 11.89 -2.24
C ASP A 91 -15.55 10.99 -2.04
N TYR A 92 -16.01 10.28 -3.07
CA TYR A 92 -17.07 9.28 -2.94
C TYR A 92 -16.67 8.03 -2.13
N CYS A 93 -15.41 7.59 -2.19
CA CYS A 93 -14.92 6.53 -1.31
C CYS A 93 -14.97 6.95 0.17
N PHE A 94 -14.60 8.20 0.48
CA PHE A 94 -14.75 8.73 1.84
C PHE A 94 -16.22 8.82 2.26
N LEU A 95 -17.11 9.35 1.41
CA LEU A 95 -18.54 9.42 1.71
C LEU A 95 -19.14 8.03 1.98
N ALA A 96 -18.87 7.05 1.12
CA ALA A 96 -19.43 5.71 1.24
C ALA A 96 -18.90 4.96 2.46
N ALA A 97 -17.60 5.06 2.73
CA ALA A 97 -17.00 4.47 3.91
C ALA A 97 -17.56 5.09 5.19
N ALA A 98 -17.64 6.42 5.27
CA ALA A 98 -18.24 7.13 6.41
C ALA A 98 -19.71 6.74 6.60
N TYR A 99 -20.51 6.71 5.53
CA TYR A 99 -21.92 6.33 5.57
C TYR A 99 -22.12 4.90 6.09
N SER A 100 -21.34 3.96 5.55
CA SER A 100 -21.51 2.54 5.86
C SER A 100 -20.99 2.18 7.25
N LEU A 101 -19.85 2.75 7.66
CA LEU A 101 -19.11 2.33 8.86
C LEU A 101 -19.30 3.26 10.07
N GLU A 102 -20.13 4.30 9.97
CA GLU A 102 -20.49 5.19 11.09
C GLU A 102 -20.96 4.42 12.32
N SER A 103 -21.95 3.54 12.16
CA SER A 103 -22.48 2.71 13.26
C SER A 103 -21.40 1.83 13.87
N CYS A 104 -20.50 1.31 13.03
CA CYS A 104 -19.40 0.49 13.51
C CYS A 104 -18.40 1.27 14.35
N HIS A 105 -18.06 2.48 13.91
CA HIS A 105 -17.15 3.35 14.65
C HIS A 105 -17.72 3.70 16.03
N LEU A 106 -18.99 4.13 16.10
CA LEU A 106 -19.67 4.45 17.35
C LEU A 106 -19.75 3.25 18.31
N ALA A 107 -20.04 2.05 17.78
CA ALA A 107 -20.06 0.82 18.56
C ALA A 107 -18.67 0.49 19.11
N LEU A 108 -17.61 0.65 18.30
CA LEU A 108 -16.24 0.39 18.71
C LEU A 108 -15.80 1.35 19.82
N MET A 109 -16.12 2.64 19.69
CA MET A 109 -15.77 3.66 20.70
C MET A 109 -16.54 3.44 22.00
N SER A 110 -17.85 3.20 21.93
CA SER A 110 -18.69 3.01 23.14
C SER A 110 -18.42 1.69 23.86
N SER A 111 -17.91 0.67 23.18
CA SER A 111 -17.59 -0.65 23.76
C SER A 111 -16.15 -0.77 24.29
N ASN A 112 -15.42 0.34 24.41
CA ASN A 112 -13.99 0.33 24.74
C ASN A 112 -13.19 -0.63 23.84
N GLN A 113 -13.42 -0.53 22.53
CA GLN A 113 -12.69 -1.24 21.46
C GLN A 113 -12.88 -2.77 21.45
N THR A 114 -14.03 -3.26 21.93
CA THR A 114 -14.31 -4.70 21.99
C THR A 114 -15.31 -5.18 20.94
N ASN A 115 -16.20 -4.32 20.47
CA ASN A 115 -17.27 -4.66 19.54
C ASN A 115 -17.34 -3.66 18.38
N TYR A 116 -17.21 -4.16 17.14
CA TYR A 116 -17.32 -3.33 15.94
C TYR A 116 -18.76 -3.01 15.54
N GLY A 117 -19.80 -3.67 16.09
CA GLY A 117 -21.17 -3.49 15.60
C GLY A 117 -21.34 -3.84 14.11
N THR A 118 -22.51 -3.56 13.55
CA THR A 118 -22.83 -3.88 12.15
C THR A 118 -22.87 -2.61 11.30
N ALA A 119 -22.25 -2.67 10.13
CA ALA A 119 -22.22 -1.59 9.14
C ALA A 119 -23.56 -1.49 8.40
N LYS A 120 -23.88 -0.32 7.85
CA LYS A 120 -24.95 -0.19 6.87
C LYS A 120 -24.49 -0.84 5.56
N ASP A 121 -25.09 -1.98 5.21
CA ASP A 121 -24.72 -2.79 4.04
C ASP A 121 -25.45 -2.36 2.75
N VAL A 122 -26.20 -1.26 2.78
CA VAL A 122 -26.90 -0.70 1.62
C VAL A 122 -26.47 0.75 1.41
N LEU A 123 -25.89 1.05 0.25
CA LEU A 123 -25.62 2.41 -0.20
C LEU A 123 -26.84 2.95 -0.97
N PRO A 124 -27.32 4.16 -0.65
CA PRO A 124 -28.45 4.78 -1.33
C PRO A 124 -28.05 5.32 -2.73
N PRO A 125 -29.02 5.66 -3.61
CA PRO A 125 -28.74 6.02 -5.01
C PRO A 125 -27.71 7.13 -5.19
N GLN A 126 -27.76 8.16 -4.34
CA GLN A 126 -26.83 9.30 -4.37
C GLN A 126 -25.36 8.93 -4.10
N LEU A 127 -25.10 7.74 -3.52
CA LEU A 127 -23.76 7.17 -3.39
C LEU A 127 -23.52 6.05 -4.42
N ALA A 128 -24.48 5.14 -4.57
CA ALA A 128 -24.33 3.95 -5.38
C ALA A 128 -24.09 4.27 -6.87
N VAL A 129 -24.91 5.14 -7.46
CA VAL A 129 -24.83 5.46 -8.90
C VAL A 129 -23.52 6.17 -9.26
N PRO A 130 -23.11 7.25 -8.56
CA PRO A 130 -21.83 7.90 -8.82
C PRO A 130 -20.63 6.97 -8.64
N MET A 131 -20.62 6.15 -7.59
CA MET A 131 -19.50 5.23 -7.34
C MET A 131 -19.34 4.18 -8.44
N LEU A 132 -20.44 3.56 -8.89
CA LEU A 132 -20.40 2.59 -9.99
C LEU A 132 -19.89 3.24 -11.29
N CYS A 133 -20.34 4.47 -11.59
CA CYS A 133 -19.85 5.24 -12.73
C CYS A 133 -18.33 5.52 -12.61
N LEU A 134 -17.88 6.03 -11.46
CA LEU A 134 -16.47 6.36 -11.21
C LEU A 134 -15.57 5.13 -11.24
N ALA A 135 -16.02 4.00 -10.70
CA ALA A 135 -15.34 2.72 -10.74
C ALA A 135 -15.11 2.24 -12.18
N LYS A 136 -16.18 2.25 -12.99
CA LYS A 136 -16.12 1.87 -14.41
C LYS A 136 -15.14 2.76 -15.19
N LYS A 137 -15.20 4.08 -15.01
CA LYS A 137 -14.36 5.05 -15.73
C LYS A 137 -12.88 4.95 -15.35
N ASN A 138 -12.58 4.79 -14.06
CA ASN A 138 -11.21 4.67 -13.58
C ASN A 138 -10.66 3.23 -13.67
N LYS A 139 -11.49 2.26 -14.06
CA LYS A 139 -11.18 0.82 -14.04
C LYS A 139 -10.69 0.35 -12.67
N MET A 140 -11.36 0.84 -11.62
CA MET A 140 -11.07 0.57 -10.21
C MET A 140 -12.35 0.16 -9.49
N PHE A 141 -12.25 -0.39 -8.30
CA PHE A 141 -13.44 -0.78 -7.54
C PHE A 141 -14.15 0.41 -6.89
N PRO A 142 -15.48 0.33 -6.72
CA PRO A 142 -16.28 1.34 -6.02
C PRO A 142 -16.18 1.17 -4.50
N TRP A 143 -14.96 1.19 -3.94
CA TRP A 143 -14.74 1.15 -2.49
C TRP A 143 -13.38 1.75 -2.13
N MET A 144 -13.17 2.07 -0.86
CA MET A 144 -11.94 2.65 -0.35
C MET A 144 -10.71 1.77 -0.67
N ASP A 145 -9.84 2.29 -1.53
CA ASP A 145 -8.56 1.70 -1.91
C ASP A 145 -7.38 2.62 -1.55
N TYR A 146 -6.16 2.10 -1.69
CA TYR A 146 -4.92 2.81 -1.39
C TYR A 146 -4.58 3.94 -2.37
N ALA A 147 -4.84 3.76 -3.68
CA ALA A 147 -4.38 4.68 -4.71
C ALA A 147 -5.37 5.83 -4.94
N TYR A 148 -6.61 5.51 -5.35
CA TYR A 148 -7.62 6.53 -5.67
C TYR A 148 -8.30 7.07 -4.42
N GLY A 149 -8.55 6.23 -3.42
CA GLY A 149 -9.15 6.59 -2.15
C GLY A 149 -8.18 7.22 -1.15
N TYR A 150 -7.73 6.43 -0.18
CA TYR A 150 -7.21 6.92 1.10
C TYR A 150 -5.80 7.53 1.03
N GLY A 151 -4.94 7.00 0.15
CA GLY A 151 -3.51 7.29 0.11
C GLY A 151 -3.11 8.26 -1.00
N LEU A 152 -2.77 7.72 -2.18
CA LEU A 152 -1.95 8.43 -3.17
C LEU A 152 -2.62 9.66 -3.81
N ASN A 153 -3.95 9.65 -3.95
CA ASN A 153 -4.72 10.78 -4.47
C ASN A 153 -5.23 11.73 -3.37
N ASN A 154 -4.82 11.53 -2.12
CA ASN A 154 -5.35 12.23 -0.94
C ASN A 154 -4.36 13.18 -0.26
N ALA A 155 -3.28 13.55 -0.94
CA ALA A 155 -2.33 14.53 -0.42
C ALA A 155 -1.77 15.41 -1.54
N VAL A 156 -1.45 16.67 -1.19
CA VAL A 156 -0.79 17.63 -2.09
C VAL A 156 0.58 17.99 -1.51
N LEU A 157 1.61 17.94 -2.35
CA LEU A 157 2.93 18.47 -2.01
C LEU A 157 2.86 20.00 -1.92
N LYS A 158 3.28 20.56 -0.78
CA LYS A 158 3.41 22.00 -0.57
C LYS A 158 4.52 22.55 -1.48
N GLU A 159 4.30 23.74 -2.04
CA GLU A 159 5.21 24.37 -2.98
C GLU A 159 6.63 24.50 -2.42
N GLY A 160 7.62 24.09 -3.23
CA GLY A 160 9.05 24.18 -2.89
C GLY A 160 9.52 23.27 -1.75
N GLN A 161 8.69 22.33 -1.28
CA GLN A 161 9.09 21.41 -0.21
C GLN A 161 9.68 20.10 -0.76
N ASP A 162 10.45 19.42 0.09
CA ASP A 162 11.08 18.14 -0.23
C ASP A 162 10.02 17.01 -0.28
N PRO A 163 9.82 16.32 -1.43
CA PRO A 163 8.82 15.29 -1.58
C PRO A 163 9.10 14.01 -0.76
N THR A 164 10.29 13.84 -0.19
CA THR A 164 10.66 12.67 0.64
C THR A 164 10.22 12.80 2.10
N LEU A 165 9.84 14.01 2.54
CA LEU A 165 9.39 14.29 3.90
C LEU A 165 7.86 14.29 4.00
N HIS A 166 7.31 13.51 4.93
CA HIS A 166 5.85 13.47 5.15
C HIS A 166 5.26 14.85 5.52
N SER A 167 6.01 15.70 6.22
CA SER A 167 5.58 17.05 6.62
C SER A 167 5.42 18.02 5.44
N SER A 168 6.01 17.69 4.30
CA SER A 168 5.89 18.46 3.05
C SER A 168 4.52 18.32 2.40
N TYR A 169 3.70 17.36 2.85
CA TYR A 169 2.38 17.12 2.30
C TYR A 169 1.29 17.78 3.14
N LYS A 170 0.18 18.12 2.47
CA LYS A 170 -1.09 18.49 3.08
C LYS A 170 -2.11 17.43 2.70
N THR A 171 -2.69 16.76 3.69
CA THR A 171 -3.77 15.79 3.48
C THR A 171 -5.05 16.52 3.07
N ILE A 172 -5.82 15.92 2.16
CA ILE A 172 -7.03 16.55 1.61
C ILE A 172 -8.27 16.14 2.40
N ARG A 173 -8.47 14.83 2.59
CA ARG A 173 -9.60 14.23 3.32
C ARG A 173 -9.12 13.38 4.49
N THR A 174 -9.85 13.46 5.59
CA THR A 174 -9.62 12.72 6.84
C THR A 174 -10.97 12.38 7.47
N PHE A 175 -11.05 11.25 8.17
CA PHE A 175 -12.23 10.86 8.95
C PHE A 175 -12.19 11.43 10.36
N ASN A 176 -11.04 11.32 11.04
CA ASN A 176 -10.91 11.78 12.42
C ASN A 176 -10.50 13.25 12.48
N GLY A 177 -9.78 13.77 11.49
CA GLY A 177 -9.29 15.15 11.45
C GLY A 177 -8.07 15.45 12.32
N HIS A 178 -7.44 14.44 12.92
CA HIS A 178 -6.25 14.56 13.75
C HIS A 178 -4.95 14.36 12.96
N ASP A 179 -3.87 14.97 13.45
CA ASP A 179 -2.52 14.86 12.88
C ASP A 179 -2.06 13.42 12.67
N SER A 180 -2.50 12.47 13.53
CA SER A 180 -2.10 11.07 13.37
C SER A 180 -2.65 10.40 12.10
N GLU A 181 -3.85 10.78 11.65
CA GLU A 181 -4.40 10.26 10.38
C GLU A 181 -3.67 10.89 9.20
N GLU A 182 -3.46 12.21 9.24
CA GLU A 182 -2.69 12.93 8.23
C GLU A 182 -1.26 12.39 8.10
N GLY A 183 -0.57 12.19 9.22
CA GLY A 183 0.76 11.62 9.26
C GLY A 183 0.80 10.18 8.75
N PHE A 184 -0.23 9.37 9.04
CA PHE A 184 -0.34 8.02 8.49
C PHE A 184 -0.42 8.05 6.97
N ILE A 185 -1.27 8.91 6.39
CA ILE A 185 -1.41 9.06 4.93
C ILE A 185 -0.13 9.63 4.31
N ASN A 186 0.41 10.71 4.88
CA ASN A 186 1.50 11.46 4.28
C ASN A 186 2.84 10.72 4.32
N VAL A 187 3.08 9.83 5.31
CA VAL A 187 4.27 8.95 5.28
C VAL A 187 4.20 8.00 4.09
N HIS A 188 3.03 7.42 3.79
CA HIS A 188 2.85 6.55 2.63
C HIS A 188 3.06 7.33 1.32
N VAL A 189 2.48 8.53 1.19
CA VAL A 189 2.68 9.36 0.00
C VAL A 189 4.15 9.75 -0.19
N ALA A 190 4.85 10.13 0.87
CA ALA A 190 6.27 10.47 0.84
C ALA A 190 7.19 9.28 0.53
N MET A 191 6.77 8.05 0.83
CA MET A 191 7.46 6.85 0.36
C MET A 191 7.27 6.67 -1.15
N VAL A 192 6.03 6.81 -1.63
CA VAL A 192 5.69 6.58 -3.04
C VAL A 192 6.19 7.70 -3.95
N SER A 193 6.42 8.91 -3.45
CA SER A 193 7.05 10.00 -4.21
C SER A 193 8.44 9.67 -4.74
N GLN A 194 9.13 8.73 -4.10
CA GLN A 194 10.47 8.28 -4.48
C GLN A 194 10.43 7.18 -5.57
N SER A 195 9.24 6.66 -5.89
CA SER A 195 9.09 5.55 -6.83
C SER A 195 9.55 5.91 -8.25
N GLY A 196 9.44 7.16 -8.70
CA GLY A 196 9.94 7.57 -10.02
C GLY A 196 11.40 7.16 -10.24
N GLU A 197 12.30 7.60 -9.36
CA GLU A 197 13.72 7.23 -9.43
C GLU A 197 13.95 5.72 -9.17
N LEU A 198 13.18 5.10 -8.26
CA LEU A 198 13.26 3.66 -8.03
C LEU A 198 13.04 2.88 -9.33
N LEU A 199 11.98 3.19 -10.06
CA LEU A 199 11.61 2.51 -11.30
C LEU A 199 12.61 2.80 -12.43
N LYS A 200 13.13 4.01 -12.49
CA LYS A 200 14.18 4.39 -13.45
C LYS A 200 15.41 3.49 -13.29
N TYR A 201 15.92 3.33 -12.06
CA TYR A 201 17.11 2.50 -11.84
C TYR A 201 16.86 1.00 -12.05
N GLN A 202 15.65 0.49 -11.82
CA GLN A 202 15.29 -0.87 -12.23
C GLN A 202 15.44 -1.03 -13.74
N GLN A 203 14.93 -0.08 -14.51
CA GLN A 203 14.97 -0.12 -15.97
C GLN A 203 16.40 0.02 -16.51
N GLU A 204 17.21 0.93 -15.95
CA GLU A 204 18.61 1.10 -16.33
C GLU A 204 19.45 -0.14 -15.99
N CYS A 205 19.16 -0.84 -14.87
CA CYS A 205 19.79 -2.12 -14.58
C CYS A 205 19.48 -3.17 -15.65
N LEU A 206 18.21 -3.32 -16.04
CA LEU A 206 17.80 -4.29 -17.05
C LEU A 206 18.43 -3.97 -18.42
N LYS A 207 18.47 -2.69 -18.79
CA LYS A 207 19.16 -2.21 -19.99
C LYS A 207 20.65 -2.53 -19.97
N ALA A 208 21.32 -2.32 -18.83
CA ALA A 208 22.73 -2.64 -18.66
C ALA A 208 23.01 -4.14 -18.82
N ILE A 209 22.16 -5.02 -18.27
CA ILE A 209 22.26 -6.47 -18.47
C ILE A 209 22.11 -6.83 -19.95
N ALA A 210 21.12 -6.27 -20.64
CA ALA A 210 20.89 -6.53 -22.06
C ALA A 210 22.10 -6.14 -22.93
N ASN A 211 22.81 -5.07 -22.54
CA ASN A 211 24.03 -4.59 -23.18
C ASN A 211 25.31 -5.26 -22.68
N GLN A 212 25.21 -6.18 -21.72
CA GLN A 212 26.36 -6.81 -21.04
C GLN A 212 27.30 -5.79 -20.37
N ASP A 213 26.77 -4.65 -19.93
CA ASP A 213 27.51 -3.58 -19.29
C ASP A 213 27.46 -3.72 -17.76
N ARG A 214 28.48 -4.39 -17.22
CA ARG A 214 28.61 -4.68 -15.80
C ARG A 214 28.82 -3.43 -14.94
N GLU A 215 29.53 -2.43 -15.47
CA GLU A 215 29.83 -1.21 -14.73
C GLU A 215 28.56 -0.39 -14.53
N SER A 216 27.80 -0.15 -15.61
CA SER A 216 26.51 0.52 -15.55
C SER A 216 25.51 -0.25 -14.68
N PHE A 217 25.49 -1.58 -14.77
CA PHE A 217 24.64 -2.41 -13.90
C PHE A 217 24.94 -2.16 -12.42
N ASN A 218 26.21 -2.27 -12.03
CA ASN A 218 26.65 -2.07 -10.65
C ASN A 218 26.36 -0.65 -10.14
N HIS A 219 26.57 0.36 -10.99
CA HIS A 219 26.25 1.74 -10.66
C HIS A 219 24.75 1.94 -10.41
N ASN A 220 23.90 1.50 -11.34
CA ASN A 220 22.45 1.66 -11.23
C ASN A 220 21.85 0.84 -10.07
N LEU A 221 22.36 -0.36 -9.79
CA LEU A 221 21.89 -1.16 -8.65
C LEU A 221 22.26 -0.52 -7.30
N SER A 222 23.38 0.19 -7.25
CA SER A 222 23.78 1.01 -6.10
C SER A 222 22.87 2.23 -5.91
N LEU A 223 22.51 2.93 -6.99
CA LEU A 223 21.54 4.03 -6.95
C LEU A 223 20.14 3.55 -6.56
N HIS A 224 19.70 2.40 -7.07
CA HIS A 224 18.46 1.75 -6.64
C HIS A 224 18.47 1.47 -5.12
N PHE A 225 19.59 0.98 -4.58
CA PHE A 225 19.75 0.79 -3.14
C PHE A 225 19.60 2.11 -2.37
N GLN A 226 20.20 3.21 -2.83
CA GLN A 226 20.10 4.51 -2.15
C GLN A 226 18.65 4.99 -2.07
N VAL A 227 17.89 4.87 -3.16
CA VAL A 227 16.46 5.21 -3.18
C VAL A 227 15.68 4.31 -2.22
N LEU A 228 15.89 2.99 -2.28
CA LEU A 228 15.16 2.05 -1.42
C LEU A 228 15.50 2.24 0.06
N TYR A 229 16.74 2.59 0.39
CA TYR A 229 17.15 2.95 1.75
C TYR A 229 16.43 4.22 2.22
N SER A 230 16.34 5.24 1.38
CA SER A 230 15.60 6.48 1.70
C SER A 230 14.11 6.20 1.95
N ILE A 231 13.48 5.33 1.16
CA ILE A 231 12.09 4.86 1.41
C ILE A 231 11.96 4.20 2.79
N VAL A 232 12.93 3.38 3.20
CA VAL A 232 12.96 2.74 4.54
C VAL A 232 13.07 3.77 5.66
N ASP A 233 13.85 4.84 5.46
CA ASP A 233 13.98 5.95 6.40
C ASP A 233 12.69 6.79 6.48
N THR A 234 11.99 6.97 5.36
CA THR A 234 10.66 7.61 5.34
C THR A 234 9.65 6.78 6.12
N LEU A 235 9.60 5.44 5.92
CA LEU A 235 8.74 4.54 6.71
C LEU A 235 9.01 4.65 8.22
N GLN A 236 10.28 4.83 8.61
CA GLN A 236 10.66 5.00 10.02
C GLN A 236 10.02 6.24 10.66
N GLN A 237 9.66 7.27 9.88
CA GLN A 237 8.97 8.46 10.41
C GLN A 237 7.52 8.18 10.84
N MET A 238 6.92 7.03 10.47
CA MET A 238 5.58 6.64 10.90
C MET A 238 5.42 6.70 12.43
N TRP A 239 6.47 6.31 13.18
CA TRP A 239 6.49 6.36 14.64
C TRP A 239 6.35 7.76 15.24
N LYS A 240 6.72 8.79 14.48
CA LYS A 240 6.59 10.20 14.89
C LYS A 240 5.34 10.84 14.30
N ALA A 241 5.01 10.49 13.06
CA ALA A 241 3.94 11.12 12.30
C ALA A 241 2.54 10.64 12.70
N SER A 242 2.41 9.37 13.12
CA SER A 242 1.12 8.78 13.51
C SER A 242 1.20 8.14 14.88
N GLN A 243 0.29 8.48 15.79
CA GLN A 243 0.24 7.84 17.10
C GLN A 243 -0.57 6.54 17.02
N TYR A 244 0.06 5.42 17.37
CA TYR A 244 -0.58 4.10 17.35
C TYR A 244 -1.88 4.04 18.19
N LYS A 245 -1.99 4.82 19.27
CA LYS A 245 -3.19 4.89 20.12
C LYS A 245 -4.39 5.52 19.40
N GLU A 246 -4.14 6.39 18.44
CA GLU A 246 -5.16 7.07 17.66
C GLU A 246 -5.56 6.28 16.42
N TYR A 247 -4.80 5.24 16.03
CA TYR A 247 -5.05 4.46 14.82
C TYR A 247 -6.48 3.91 14.76
N LEU A 248 -7.02 3.42 15.87
CA LEU A 248 -8.38 2.87 15.92
C LEU A 248 -9.49 3.90 15.69
N SER A 249 -9.19 5.21 15.83
CA SER A 249 -10.17 6.27 15.58
C SER A 249 -10.51 6.43 14.08
N PHE A 250 -9.58 6.10 13.18
CA PHE A 250 -9.80 6.18 11.73
C PHE A 250 -9.77 4.82 11.03
N ARG A 251 -9.16 3.81 11.64
CA ARG A 251 -9.06 2.44 11.10
C ARG A 251 -10.40 1.85 10.67
N THR A 252 -11.47 2.09 11.42
CA THR A 252 -12.80 1.53 11.11
C THR A 252 -13.24 1.91 9.70
N PHE A 253 -12.96 3.13 9.25
CA PHE A 253 -13.43 3.66 7.96
C PHE A 253 -12.62 3.21 6.75
N ILE A 254 -11.49 2.52 6.95
CA ILE A 254 -10.70 1.93 5.87
C ILE A 254 -10.92 0.41 5.75
N MET A 255 -11.92 -0.14 6.43
CA MET A 255 -12.33 -1.54 6.30
C MET A 255 -13.18 -1.76 5.04
N GLY A 256 -13.12 -2.98 4.50
CA GLY A 256 -14.02 -3.45 3.45
C GLY A 256 -14.85 -4.63 3.91
N GLN A 257 -15.71 -5.14 3.03
CA GLN A 257 -16.64 -6.22 3.36
C GLN A 257 -15.94 -7.59 3.43
N ILE A 258 -14.96 -7.84 2.56
CA ILE A 258 -14.21 -9.10 2.53
C ILE A 258 -13.24 -9.16 3.71
N GLY A 259 -13.36 -10.21 4.54
CA GLY A 259 -12.50 -10.47 5.69
C GLY A 259 -12.72 -9.56 6.90
N ASN A 260 -13.87 -8.88 6.97
CA ASN A 260 -14.30 -8.12 8.15
C ASN A 260 -15.73 -8.50 8.55
N GLU A 261 -15.99 -9.80 8.81
CA GLU A 261 -17.33 -10.35 9.09
C GLU A 261 -17.99 -9.74 10.33
N ARG A 262 -17.20 -9.15 11.23
CA ARG A 262 -17.71 -8.44 12.40
C ARG A 262 -18.51 -7.20 12.02
N CYS A 263 -18.03 -6.45 11.03
CA CYS A 263 -18.71 -5.27 10.51
C CYS A 263 -19.75 -5.67 9.44
N TYR A 264 -19.41 -6.65 8.61
CA TYR A 264 -20.22 -7.12 7.49
C TYR A 264 -20.45 -8.64 7.56
N PRO A 265 -21.43 -9.13 8.33
CA PRO A 265 -21.67 -10.57 8.54
C PRO A 265 -21.84 -11.37 7.24
N ASP A 266 -22.51 -10.78 6.25
CA ASP A 266 -22.74 -11.41 4.93
C ASP A 266 -21.62 -11.14 3.91
N GLN A 267 -20.56 -10.41 4.31
CA GLN A 267 -19.45 -9.97 3.46
C GLN A 267 -19.87 -9.26 2.16
N ASN A 268 -20.99 -8.54 2.17
CA ASN A 268 -21.57 -7.91 0.99
C ASN A 268 -21.87 -6.41 1.22
N LEU A 269 -21.91 -5.66 0.13
CA LEU A 269 -22.38 -4.29 0.03
C LEU A 269 -23.37 -4.18 -1.14
N LYS A 270 -24.56 -3.67 -0.85
CA LYS A 270 -25.65 -3.47 -1.80
C LYS A 270 -25.61 -2.05 -2.34
N PHE A 271 -25.44 -1.91 -3.64
CA PHE A 271 -25.50 -0.65 -4.37
C PHE A 271 -26.93 -0.47 -4.88
N ASN A 272 -27.76 0.25 -4.15
CA ASN A 272 -29.14 0.54 -4.57
C ASN A 272 -29.14 1.74 -5.52
N THR A 273 -29.41 1.51 -6.80
CA THR A 273 -29.46 2.57 -7.82
C THR A 273 -30.83 3.25 -7.93
N GLY A 274 -31.83 2.76 -7.18
CA GLY A 274 -33.23 3.16 -7.30
C GLY A 274 -34.00 2.33 -8.34
N GLU A 275 -33.32 1.84 -9.38
CA GLU A 275 -33.89 0.96 -10.41
C GLU A 275 -33.54 -0.51 -10.17
N SER A 276 -32.33 -0.76 -9.64
CA SER A 276 -31.79 -2.08 -9.38
C SER A 276 -30.92 -2.08 -8.13
N VAL A 277 -30.56 -3.28 -7.66
CA VAL A 277 -29.59 -3.46 -6.58
C VAL A 277 -28.49 -4.37 -7.10
N GLU A 278 -27.26 -3.85 -7.14
CA GLU A 278 -26.07 -4.67 -7.37
C GLU A 278 -25.45 -5.06 -6.04
N VAL A 279 -25.00 -6.31 -5.91
CA VAL A 279 -24.37 -6.81 -4.68
C VAL A 279 -22.92 -7.14 -4.98
N HIS A 280 -22.01 -6.49 -4.28
CA HIS A 280 -20.57 -6.65 -4.44
C HIS A 280 -19.88 -6.79 -3.09
N ALA A 281 -18.62 -7.22 -3.11
CA ALA A 281 -17.79 -7.36 -1.93
C ALA A 281 -16.36 -6.91 -2.26
N PHE A 282 -15.78 -6.07 -1.42
CA PHE A 282 -14.42 -5.55 -1.62
C PHE A 282 -13.59 -5.67 -0.35
N ARG A 283 -12.27 -5.75 -0.50
CA ARG A 283 -11.32 -5.59 0.61
C ARG A 283 -11.18 -4.10 0.91
N GLY A 284 -10.89 -3.81 2.18
CA GLY A 284 -10.57 -2.45 2.61
C GLY A 284 -9.20 -1.99 2.10
N GLU A 285 -8.89 -0.73 2.36
CA GLU A 285 -7.57 -0.19 2.10
C GLU A 285 -6.53 -0.91 2.96
N THR A 286 -5.38 -1.17 2.35
CA THR A 286 -4.22 -1.71 3.03
C THR A 286 -2.96 -1.31 2.29
N GLY A 287 -1.87 -1.05 3.02
CA GLY A 287 -0.54 -0.83 2.43
C GLY A 287 -0.06 -1.99 1.54
N ALA A 288 -0.65 -3.18 1.61
CA ALA A 288 -0.35 -4.26 0.67
C ALA A 288 -0.89 -4.03 -0.75
N GLN A 289 -1.76 -3.03 -0.95
CA GLN A 289 -2.19 -2.53 -2.27
C GLN A 289 -1.13 -1.60 -2.90
N ASP A 290 -0.14 -1.13 -2.14
CA ASP A 290 1.00 -0.37 -2.68
C ASP A 290 1.79 -1.17 -3.74
N SER A 291 2.53 -0.46 -4.59
CA SER A 291 3.27 -0.99 -5.73
C SER A 291 4.79 -0.98 -5.56
N ILE A 292 5.36 -0.31 -4.54
CA ILE A 292 6.82 -0.27 -4.31
C ILE A 292 7.37 -1.68 -4.09
N VAL A 293 6.94 -2.34 -3.01
CA VAL A 293 7.51 -3.66 -2.63
C VAL A 293 7.31 -4.71 -3.72
N PRO A 294 6.12 -4.86 -4.35
CA PRO A 294 5.93 -5.78 -5.46
C PRO A 294 6.82 -5.50 -6.67
N SER A 295 7.10 -4.23 -6.98
CA SER A 295 8.01 -3.88 -8.09
C SER A 295 9.45 -4.30 -7.79
N VAL A 296 9.91 -4.08 -6.55
CA VAL A 296 11.26 -4.47 -6.12
C VAL A 296 11.39 -5.99 -6.05
N ASP A 297 10.38 -6.68 -5.51
CA ASP A 297 10.35 -8.15 -5.48
C ASP A 297 10.44 -8.73 -6.89
N SER A 298 9.65 -8.19 -7.82
CA SER A 298 9.63 -8.64 -9.21
C SER A 298 10.95 -8.35 -9.93
N PHE A 299 11.54 -7.18 -9.69
CA PHE A 299 12.83 -6.80 -10.23
C PHE A 299 13.96 -7.72 -9.75
N LEU A 300 14.05 -7.95 -8.44
CA LEU A 300 15.09 -8.78 -7.83
C LEU A 300 14.82 -10.29 -7.97
N GLN A 301 13.69 -10.69 -8.55
CA GLN A 301 13.22 -12.08 -8.64
C GLN A 301 13.06 -12.74 -7.28
N LEU A 302 12.43 -12.06 -6.32
CA LEU A 302 12.14 -12.65 -5.01
C LEU A 302 10.99 -13.66 -5.15
N ASP A 303 11.27 -14.93 -4.86
CA ASP A 303 10.30 -16.01 -4.97
C ASP A 303 9.60 -16.24 -3.63
N TYR A 304 8.29 -16.51 -3.71
CA TYR A 304 7.48 -16.88 -2.56
C TYR A 304 6.87 -18.27 -2.80
N PRO A 305 6.82 -19.14 -1.78
CA PRO A 305 6.10 -20.41 -1.88
C PRO A 305 4.65 -20.15 -2.25
N VAL A 306 4.08 -21.04 -3.05
CA VAL A 306 2.67 -21.00 -3.43
C VAL A 306 1.85 -21.54 -2.27
N ASN A 307 1.11 -20.64 -1.60
CA ASN A 307 0.24 -20.94 -0.48
C ASN A 307 -0.89 -19.88 -0.41
N LYS A 308 -1.77 -19.99 0.59
CA LYS A 308 -2.89 -19.03 0.77
C LYS A 308 -2.43 -17.57 0.93
N LEU A 309 -1.20 -17.32 1.41
CA LEU A 309 -0.64 -15.99 1.56
C LEU A 309 -0.26 -15.39 0.20
N THR A 310 0.20 -16.20 -0.74
CA THR A 310 0.49 -15.80 -2.12
C THR A 310 -0.78 -15.63 -2.95
N GLU A 311 -1.82 -16.43 -2.73
CA GLU A 311 -3.15 -16.19 -3.32
C GLU A 311 -3.71 -14.82 -2.92
N TYR A 312 -3.54 -14.43 -1.66
CA TYR A 312 -3.93 -13.10 -1.18
C TYR A 312 -3.14 -11.97 -1.86
N LEU A 313 -1.83 -12.13 -2.05
CA LEU A 313 -1.00 -11.16 -2.79
C LEU A 313 -1.48 -10.97 -4.23
N ILE A 314 -1.91 -12.06 -4.87
CA ILE A 314 -2.47 -12.03 -6.23
C ILE A 314 -3.81 -11.29 -6.22
N ASP A 315 -4.69 -11.58 -5.26
CA ASP A 315 -5.99 -10.92 -5.13
C ASP A 315 -5.86 -9.40 -4.94
N LEU A 316 -4.84 -8.93 -4.22
CA LEU A 316 -4.59 -7.50 -4.06
C LEU A 316 -4.08 -6.79 -5.33
N ARG A 317 -3.60 -7.52 -6.35
CA ARG A 317 -3.11 -6.89 -7.59
C ARG A 317 -4.18 -6.09 -8.30
N LYS A 318 -5.41 -6.58 -8.28
CA LYS A 318 -6.54 -5.92 -8.94
C LYS A 318 -6.97 -4.59 -8.29
N TYR A 319 -6.46 -4.28 -7.09
CA TYR A 319 -6.66 -2.99 -6.40
C TYR A 319 -5.58 -1.95 -6.75
N ARG A 320 -4.60 -2.30 -7.58
CA ARG A 320 -3.62 -1.33 -8.10
C ARG A 320 -4.16 -0.70 -9.39
N PRO A 321 -3.84 0.57 -9.66
CA PRO A 321 -4.04 1.13 -11.00
C PRO A 321 -3.45 0.22 -12.08
N ALA A 322 -4.15 0.10 -13.22
CA ALA A 322 -3.79 -0.84 -14.28
C ALA A 322 -2.32 -0.72 -14.72
N ASP A 323 -1.82 0.50 -14.87
CA ASP A 323 -0.45 0.75 -15.29
C ASP A 323 0.60 0.33 -14.25
N HIS A 324 0.27 0.36 -12.96
CA HIS A 324 1.15 -0.16 -11.92
C HIS A 324 1.26 -1.68 -12.03
N GLN A 325 0.14 -2.36 -12.28
CA GLN A 325 0.12 -3.82 -12.51
C GLN A 325 0.97 -4.18 -13.73
N GLU A 326 0.80 -3.46 -14.82
CA GLU A 326 1.53 -3.68 -16.07
C GLU A 326 3.03 -3.41 -15.93
N TYR A 327 3.44 -2.37 -15.18
CA TYR A 327 4.85 -2.12 -14.89
C TYR A 327 5.47 -3.26 -14.05
N ILE A 328 4.75 -3.72 -13.01
CA ILE A 328 5.22 -4.85 -12.18
C ILE A 328 5.39 -6.12 -13.01
N ASN A 329 4.45 -6.41 -13.93
CA ASN A 329 4.58 -7.55 -14.85
C ASN A 329 5.77 -7.36 -15.81
N PHE A 330 5.92 -6.16 -16.38
CA PHE A 330 7.05 -5.83 -17.25
C PHE A 330 8.40 -6.06 -16.57
N VAL A 331 8.59 -5.56 -15.34
CA VAL A 331 9.88 -5.68 -14.64
C VAL A 331 10.15 -7.13 -14.25
N LYS A 332 9.10 -7.90 -13.90
CA LYS A 332 9.19 -9.34 -13.65
C LYS A 332 9.68 -10.08 -14.89
N GLU A 333 8.94 -9.96 -16.00
CA GLU A 333 9.22 -10.67 -17.25
C GLU A 333 10.59 -10.28 -17.82
N SER A 334 10.94 -9.00 -17.73
CA SER A 334 12.24 -8.50 -18.20
C SER A 334 13.39 -9.03 -17.34
N SER A 335 13.22 -9.05 -16.02
CA SER A 335 14.23 -9.60 -15.11
C SER A 335 14.47 -11.07 -15.38
N GLU A 336 13.40 -11.87 -15.53
CA GLU A 336 13.47 -13.30 -15.86
C GLU A 336 14.13 -13.53 -17.23
N LEU A 337 13.69 -12.83 -18.27
CA LEU A 337 14.24 -12.92 -19.63
C LEU A 337 15.72 -12.57 -19.70
N LEU A 338 16.16 -11.63 -18.87
CA LEU A 338 17.55 -11.17 -18.82
C LEU A 338 18.41 -11.97 -17.83
N HIS A 339 17.85 -13.00 -17.20
CA HIS A 339 18.55 -13.85 -16.23
C HIS A 339 19.23 -13.02 -15.14
N PHE A 340 18.52 -12.04 -14.55
CA PHE A 340 19.08 -11.10 -13.57
C PHE A 340 19.86 -11.81 -12.45
N LYS A 341 19.29 -12.86 -11.84
CA LYS A 341 19.96 -13.66 -10.79
C LYS A 341 21.31 -14.21 -11.26
N ASP A 342 21.33 -14.93 -12.38
CA ASP A 342 22.56 -15.51 -12.93
C ASP A 342 23.58 -14.44 -13.28
N TYR A 343 23.12 -13.30 -13.82
CA TYR A 343 23.99 -12.18 -14.14
C TYR A 343 24.62 -11.60 -12.87
N VAL A 344 23.84 -11.34 -11.81
CA VAL A 344 24.36 -10.78 -10.55
C VAL A 344 25.39 -11.71 -9.90
N LEU A 345 25.10 -13.02 -9.84
CA LEU A 345 25.92 -14.00 -9.12
C LEU A 345 27.31 -14.23 -9.76
N GLN A 346 27.55 -13.75 -10.97
CA GLN A 346 28.85 -13.83 -11.65
C GLN A 346 29.90 -12.83 -11.13
N ASP A 347 29.50 -11.83 -10.33
CA ASP A 347 30.38 -10.74 -9.90
C ASP A 347 30.16 -10.38 -8.42
N SER A 348 31.23 -10.40 -7.61
CA SER A 348 31.14 -10.11 -6.17
C SER A 348 30.59 -8.71 -5.88
N LYS A 349 30.94 -7.70 -6.69
CA LYS A 349 30.44 -6.33 -6.50
C LYS A 349 28.93 -6.26 -6.76
N SER A 350 28.46 -6.95 -7.80
CA SER A 350 27.03 -7.13 -8.10
C SER A 350 26.31 -7.83 -6.94
N CYS A 351 26.87 -8.92 -6.41
CA CYS A 351 26.31 -9.62 -5.26
C CYS A 351 26.18 -8.72 -4.03
N ILE A 352 27.19 -7.89 -3.71
CA ILE A 352 27.11 -6.97 -2.59
C ILE A 352 26.04 -5.89 -2.80
N ASN A 353 25.93 -5.34 -4.01
CA ASN A 353 24.88 -4.36 -4.31
C ASN A 353 23.47 -4.99 -4.23
N LEU A 354 23.30 -6.24 -4.67
CA LEU A 354 22.07 -7.00 -4.46
C LEU A 354 21.80 -7.22 -2.96
N LEU A 355 22.81 -7.62 -2.18
CA LEU A 355 22.69 -7.85 -0.75
C LEU A 355 22.26 -6.59 0.01
N LYS A 356 22.77 -5.41 -0.39
CA LYS A 356 22.33 -4.10 0.15
C LYS A 356 20.85 -3.84 -0.13
N ASN A 357 20.38 -4.09 -1.35
CA ASN A 357 18.97 -3.97 -1.72
C ASN A 357 18.06 -4.94 -0.95
N LEU A 358 18.46 -6.21 -0.84
CA LEU A 358 17.73 -7.22 -0.06
C LEU A 358 17.69 -6.86 1.43
N ASN A 359 18.78 -6.30 1.97
CA ASN A 359 18.81 -5.82 3.35
C ASN A 359 17.84 -4.66 3.56
N CYS A 360 17.68 -3.73 2.60
CA CYS A 360 16.64 -2.70 2.67
C CYS A 360 15.23 -3.32 2.68
N LEU A 361 14.93 -4.32 1.84
CA LEU A 361 13.66 -5.04 1.89
C LEU A 361 13.42 -5.72 3.24
N ARG A 362 14.45 -6.37 3.81
CA ARG A 362 14.40 -6.97 5.15
C ARG A 362 14.07 -5.92 6.21
N MET A 363 14.76 -4.78 6.17
CA MET A 363 14.52 -3.66 7.09
C MET A 363 13.10 -3.10 6.95
N PHE A 364 12.62 -2.90 5.72
CA PHE A 364 11.26 -2.45 5.43
C PHE A 364 10.24 -3.39 6.07
N ARG A 365 10.34 -4.69 5.78
CA ARG A 365 9.43 -5.73 6.28
C ARG A 365 9.46 -5.84 7.80
N LYS A 366 10.63 -5.80 8.42
CA LYS A 366 10.75 -5.84 9.89
C LYS A 366 10.16 -4.58 10.54
N LYS A 367 10.41 -3.39 9.98
CA LYS A 367 9.80 -2.13 10.46
C LYS A 367 8.28 -2.17 10.32
N HIS A 368 7.76 -2.61 9.18
CA HIS A 368 6.32 -2.78 8.97
C HIS A 368 5.72 -3.77 9.97
N TRP A 369 6.35 -4.93 10.17
CA TRP A 369 5.92 -5.91 11.19
C TRP A 369 5.86 -5.31 12.60
N ASN A 370 6.86 -4.52 12.98
CA ASN A 370 6.86 -3.84 14.28
C ASN A 370 5.74 -2.80 14.39
N LEU A 371 5.46 -2.06 13.32
CA LEU A 371 4.30 -1.15 13.26
C LEU A 371 3.00 -1.93 13.42
N THR A 372 2.80 -3.03 12.67
CA THR A 372 1.58 -3.85 12.74
C THR A 372 1.33 -4.40 14.14
N LYS A 373 2.37 -4.93 14.80
CA LYS A 373 2.27 -5.37 16.20
C LYS A 373 1.82 -4.24 17.12
N LYS A 374 2.39 -3.05 16.96
CA LYS A 374 2.14 -1.93 17.86
C LYS A 374 0.83 -1.20 17.60
N TYR A 375 0.37 -1.14 16.36
CA TYR A 375 -0.85 -0.43 15.95
C TYR A 375 -2.08 -1.32 16.05
N ILE A 376 -1.95 -2.63 15.81
CA ILE A 376 -3.09 -3.55 15.72
C ILE A 376 -3.07 -4.57 16.85
N ILE A 377 -2.06 -5.43 16.89
CA ILE A 377 -2.06 -6.62 17.78
C ILE A 377 -2.12 -6.20 19.26
N GLN A 378 -1.36 -5.19 19.65
CA GLN A 378 -1.32 -4.72 21.05
C GLN A 378 -2.55 -3.89 21.47
N ASN A 379 -3.40 -3.45 20.54
CA ASN A 379 -4.55 -2.58 20.85
C ASN A 379 -5.91 -3.21 20.57
N ILE A 380 -5.97 -4.39 19.96
CA ILE A 380 -7.25 -5.05 19.63
C ILE A 380 -7.19 -6.51 20.05
N LYS A 381 -8.21 -6.99 20.77
CA LYS A 381 -8.31 -8.40 21.22
C LYS A 381 -8.42 -9.40 20.06
N HIS A 382 -8.89 -8.95 18.90
CA HIS A 382 -9.08 -9.77 17.71
C HIS A 382 -8.47 -9.06 16.48
N PRO A 383 -7.15 -9.13 16.31
CA PRO A 383 -6.45 -8.44 15.23
C PRO A 383 -6.68 -9.16 13.90
N VAL A 384 -7.53 -8.57 13.06
CA VAL A 384 -7.66 -8.89 11.62
C VAL A 384 -7.17 -7.67 10.86
N ALA A 385 -6.46 -7.81 9.73
CA ALA A 385 -6.06 -6.65 8.94
C ALA A 385 -7.28 -5.98 8.28
N THR A 386 -7.18 -4.71 7.92
CA THR A 386 -8.27 -3.98 7.22
C THR A 386 -8.63 -4.63 5.88
N GLY A 387 -7.63 -5.16 5.17
CA GLY A 387 -7.81 -5.97 3.97
C GLY A 387 -8.19 -7.44 4.22
N GLY A 388 -8.33 -7.87 5.49
CA GLY A 388 -8.75 -9.21 5.86
C GLY A 388 -7.65 -10.27 5.91
N THR A 389 -6.36 -9.91 5.97
CA THR A 389 -5.27 -10.91 6.08
C THR A 389 -5.12 -11.50 7.48
N PRO A 390 -4.67 -12.77 7.54
CA PRO A 390 -3.98 -13.33 8.70
C PRO A 390 -2.69 -12.53 8.98
N ILE A 391 -2.75 -11.59 9.92
CA ILE A 391 -1.64 -10.66 10.22
C ILE A 391 -0.37 -11.40 10.67
N THR A 392 -0.51 -12.50 11.41
CA THR A 392 0.61 -13.08 12.18
C THR A 392 1.48 -14.04 11.38
N THR A 393 1.03 -14.48 10.20
CA THR A 393 1.79 -15.38 9.32
C THR A 393 2.22 -14.73 8.01
N TRP A 394 1.49 -13.71 7.53
CA TRP A 394 1.78 -13.08 6.22
C TRP A 394 3.10 -12.30 6.19
N LEU A 395 3.29 -11.31 7.06
CA LEU A 395 4.52 -10.48 7.08
C LEU A 395 5.78 -11.30 7.39
N PRO A 396 5.76 -12.22 8.37
CA PRO A 396 6.91 -13.07 8.66
C PRO A 396 7.31 -13.96 7.48
N ASN A 397 6.36 -14.51 6.73
CA ASN A 397 6.65 -15.32 5.54
C ASN A 397 7.39 -14.52 4.46
N GLN A 398 7.01 -13.26 4.23
CA GLN A 398 7.72 -12.40 3.30
C GLN A 398 9.13 -12.09 3.80
N LEU A 399 9.29 -11.84 5.10
CA LEU A 399 10.59 -11.57 5.69
C LEU A 399 11.52 -12.80 5.61
N GLY A 400 11.00 -14.00 5.83
CA GLY A 400 11.73 -15.27 5.66
C GLY A 400 12.25 -15.45 4.23
N ALA A 401 11.41 -15.23 3.23
CA ALA A 401 11.83 -15.28 1.81
C ALA A 401 12.99 -14.33 1.48
N THR A 402 12.98 -13.13 2.07
CA THR A 402 14.10 -12.19 1.89
C THR A 402 15.38 -12.72 2.52
N LEU A 403 15.29 -13.28 3.74
CA LEU A 403 16.45 -13.80 4.45
C LEU A 403 17.04 -15.03 3.76
N GLU A 404 16.21 -15.95 3.28
CA GLU A 404 16.62 -17.10 2.46
C GLU A 404 17.43 -16.65 1.24
N TYR A 405 16.93 -15.63 0.53
CA TYR A 405 17.63 -15.11 -0.64
C TYR A 405 18.93 -14.36 -0.25
N MET A 406 18.94 -13.64 0.87
CA MET A 406 20.18 -13.06 1.40
C MET A 406 21.22 -14.15 1.70
N SER A 407 20.83 -15.30 2.26
CA SER A 407 21.73 -16.42 2.54
C SER A 407 22.38 -16.95 1.26
N LEU A 408 21.57 -17.16 0.22
CA LEU A 408 22.05 -17.58 -1.10
C LEU A 408 23.10 -16.61 -1.66
N VAL A 409 22.84 -15.30 -1.57
CA VAL A 409 23.79 -14.29 -2.07
C VAL A 409 25.08 -14.32 -1.25
N VAL A 410 25.00 -14.42 0.08
CA VAL A 410 26.16 -14.47 0.98
C VAL A 410 27.10 -15.64 0.66
N GLU A 411 26.55 -16.79 0.27
CA GLU A 411 27.31 -18.00 -0.11
C GLU A 411 28.05 -17.86 -1.45
N ASN A 412 27.58 -16.97 -2.33
CA ASN A 412 28.14 -16.78 -3.68
C ASN A 412 29.10 -15.58 -3.79
N VAL A 413 29.37 -14.87 -2.69
CA VAL A 413 30.32 -13.75 -2.68
C VAL A 413 31.75 -14.26 -2.50
N ASP A 414 32.62 -13.99 -3.48
CA ASP A 414 34.06 -14.14 -3.33
C ASP A 414 34.62 -12.93 -2.58
N ILE A 415 34.87 -13.11 -1.27
CA ILE A 415 35.32 -12.09 -0.33
C ILE A 415 36.68 -11.47 -0.68
N SER A 416 37.51 -12.19 -1.46
CA SER A 416 38.84 -11.71 -1.85
C SER A 416 38.79 -10.54 -2.85
N LYS A 417 37.63 -10.35 -3.50
CA LYS A 417 37.38 -9.31 -4.49
C LYS A 417 36.66 -8.08 -3.91
N LEU A 418 36.40 -8.06 -2.61
CA LEU A 418 35.67 -6.96 -1.98
C LEU A 418 36.61 -5.84 -1.54
N GLU A 419 36.14 -4.60 -1.72
CA GLU A 419 36.74 -3.42 -1.11
C GLU A 419 36.48 -3.42 0.41
N SER A 420 37.28 -2.70 1.19
CA SER A 420 37.24 -2.75 2.66
C SER A 420 35.86 -2.47 3.26
N ASN A 421 35.14 -1.47 2.74
CA ASN A 421 33.80 -1.11 3.22
C ASN A 421 32.76 -2.21 2.89
N ASP A 422 32.87 -2.82 1.71
CA ASP A 422 31.97 -3.89 1.29
C ASP A 422 32.24 -5.19 2.06
N LEU A 423 33.51 -5.45 2.40
CA LEU A 423 33.89 -6.58 3.26
C LEU A 423 33.36 -6.42 4.69
N GLU A 424 33.44 -5.21 5.25
CA GLU A 424 32.85 -4.91 6.57
C GLU A 424 31.34 -5.11 6.56
N PHE A 425 30.64 -4.54 5.57
CA PHE A 425 29.20 -4.77 5.38
C PHE A 425 28.85 -6.25 5.26
N TYR A 426 29.57 -7.00 4.43
CA TYR A 426 29.36 -8.44 4.24
C TYR A 426 29.51 -9.21 5.56
N ASN A 427 30.58 -8.96 6.31
CA ASN A 427 30.84 -9.66 7.57
C ASN A 427 29.74 -9.39 8.60
N ASN A 428 29.26 -8.14 8.70
CA ASN A 428 28.16 -7.79 9.60
C ASN A 428 26.87 -8.54 9.20
N ILE A 429 26.49 -8.48 7.93
CA ILE A 429 25.28 -9.18 7.44
C ILE A 429 25.38 -10.69 7.65
N LYS A 430 26.54 -11.29 7.37
CA LYS A 430 26.75 -12.74 7.51
C LYS A 430 26.56 -13.22 8.95
N VAL A 431 27.06 -12.45 9.92
CA VAL A 431 26.89 -12.77 11.36
C VAL A 431 25.43 -12.60 11.76
N GLU A 432 24.81 -11.50 11.36
CA GLU A 432 23.45 -11.16 11.75
C GLU A 432 22.36 -12.06 11.13
N LEU A 433 22.63 -12.70 9.99
CA LEU A 433 21.60 -13.38 9.20
C LEU A 433 20.98 -14.57 9.93
N SER A 434 21.81 -15.42 10.53
CA SER A 434 21.37 -16.58 11.31
C SER A 434 20.51 -16.15 12.51
N ASP A 435 20.94 -15.10 13.21
CA ASP A 435 20.21 -14.56 14.35
C ASP A 435 18.86 -13.98 13.94
N HIS A 436 18.80 -13.30 12.79
CA HIS A 436 17.54 -12.77 12.26
C HIS A 436 16.56 -13.86 11.86
N ILE A 437 17.02 -14.92 11.20
CA ILE A 437 16.18 -16.07 10.82
C ILE A 437 15.59 -16.70 12.08
N GLN A 438 16.44 -17.05 13.05
CA GLN A 438 16.00 -17.68 14.29
C GLN A 438 15.02 -16.78 15.06
N SER A 439 15.33 -15.48 15.17
CA SER A 439 14.48 -14.53 15.88
C SER A 439 13.05 -14.45 15.31
N ILE A 440 12.89 -14.54 13.99
CA ILE A 440 11.55 -14.50 13.37
C ILE A 440 10.83 -15.83 13.57
N MET A 441 11.54 -16.95 13.44
CA MET A 441 10.96 -18.28 13.69
C MET A 441 10.44 -18.40 15.12
N ASP A 442 11.24 -17.97 16.10
CA ASP A 442 10.85 -17.96 17.52
C ASP A 442 9.67 -17.02 17.76
N GLU A 443 9.69 -15.83 17.16
CA GLU A 443 8.62 -14.84 17.28
C GLU A 443 7.29 -15.38 16.71
N VAL A 444 7.29 -15.95 15.50
CA VAL A 444 6.09 -16.54 14.89
C VAL A 444 5.57 -17.72 15.71
N SER A 445 6.47 -18.60 16.15
CA SER A 445 6.11 -19.77 16.96
C SER A 445 5.46 -19.36 18.29
N SER A 446 6.01 -18.33 18.95
CA SER A 446 5.46 -17.82 20.22
C SER A 446 4.04 -17.29 20.10
N MET A 447 3.67 -16.75 18.93
CA MET A 447 2.36 -16.17 18.67
C MET A 447 1.28 -17.22 18.34
N GLN A 448 1.65 -18.47 18.05
CA GLN A 448 0.68 -19.51 17.65
C GLN A 448 -0.31 -19.89 18.75
N HIS A 449 0.09 -19.76 20.01
CA HIS A 449 -0.80 -19.98 21.15
C HIS A 449 -2.00 -19.02 21.16
N GLU A 450 -1.83 -17.81 20.63
CA GLU A 450 -2.87 -16.77 20.60
C GLU A 450 -3.66 -16.74 19.28
N PHE A 451 -3.14 -17.37 18.21
CA PHE A 451 -3.69 -17.30 16.85
C PHE A 451 -3.79 -18.68 16.17
N SER A 452 -4.33 -19.68 16.88
CA SER A 452 -4.41 -21.07 16.42
C SER A 452 -5.09 -21.28 15.07
N ASP A 453 -5.95 -20.35 14.65
CA ASP A 453 -6.70 -20.44 13.38
C ASP A 453 -5.89 -19.98 12.16
N GLN A 454 -4.72 -19.38 12.37
CA GLN A 454 -3.82 -18.96 11.29
C GLN A 454 -2.74 -20.03 11.06
N ASN A 455 -2.96 -20.93 10.10
CA ASN A 455 -2.03 -22.02 9.78
C ASN A 455 -0.61 -21.49 9.52
N HIS A 456 0.36 -21.97 10.30
CA HIS A 456 1.77 -21.60 10.25
C HIS A 456 2.68 -22.75 9.81
N GLU A 457 2.12 -23.93 9.53
CA GLU A 457 2.92 -25.07 9.05
C GLU A 457 3.62 -24.74 7.74
N ASP A 458 2.97 -23.96 6.86
CA ASP A 458 3.58 -23.50 5.60
C ASP A 458 4.78 -22.57 5.83
N PHE A 459 4.82 -21.86 6.97
CA PHE A 459 5.97 -21.03 7.36
C PHE A 459 7.11 -21.86 7.95
N LEU A 460 6.79 -22.84 8.83
CA LEU A 460 7.79 -23.71 9.46
C LEU A 460 8.42 -24.74 8.51
N ARG A 461 7.80 -25.01 7.35
CA ARG A 461 8.34 -25.91 6.32
C ARG A 461 9.36 -25.25 5.39
N ARG A 462 9.59 -23.94 5.51
CA ARG A 462 10.64 -23.21 4.80
C ARG A 462 11.95 -23.32 5.58
#